data_AF-A0A9D4Q177-F1
#
_entry.id   AF-A0A9D4Q177-F1
#
_cell.length_a   1.000
_cell.length_b   1.000
_cell.length_c   1.000
_cell.angle_alpha   90.00
_cell.angle_beta   90.00
_cell.angle_gamma   90.00
#
_symmetry.space_group_name_H-M   'P 1'
#
loop_
_entity.id
_entity.type
_entity.pdbx_description
1 polymer ?
#
loop_
_entity_poly.entity_id
_entity_poly.type
_entity_poly.pdbx_seq_one_letter_code
_entity_poly.pdbx_strand_id
1 'polypeptide(L)'
;MLPGLLIAALMALMAPPALSTPIMGYTYVHRPRYSDSHNYKVVCYYGSWAVYRPGAGKFNVEDIDPFICTHIVYGFAGLGSDHKIRSLDSWNDLEDNYGKGQVNGSSSLFGLRLTVTEPMMHAATSII
;
A
#
# COMPACT_ATOMS: atom_id res chain seq x y z
N MET A 1 -37.18 1.51 51.98
CA MET A 1 -35.77 1.46 52.45
C MET A 1 -35.43 -0.02 52.59
N LEU A 2 -34.97 -0.78 51.59
CA LEU A 2 -33.57 -0.98 51.19
C LEU A 2 -33.42 -2.06 50.05
N PRO A 3 -34.16 -2.07 48.92
CA PRO A 3 -33.94 -3.12 47.90
C PRO A 3 -32.97 -2.71 46.77
N GLY A 4 -32.61 -1.42 46.67
CA GLY A 4 -31.84 -0.90 45.52
C GLY A 4 -30.32 -1.07 45.60
N LEU A 5 -29.72 -1.17 46.80
CA LEU A 5 -28.26 -1.25 46.93
C LEU A 5 -27.69 -2.64 46.60
N LEU A 6 -28.47 -3.71 46.75
CA LEU A 6 -28.01 -5.07 46.47
C LEU A 6 -27.85 -5.35 44.97
N ILE A 7 -28.69 -4.75 44.12
CA ILE A 7 -28.61 -4.91 42.66
C ILE A 7 -27.40 -4.15 42.08
N ALA A 8 -27.07 -2.99 42.65
CA ALA A 8 -25.87 -2.23 42.26
C ALA A 8 -24.56 -2.96 42.64
N ALA A 9 -24.55 -3.68 43.77
CA ALA A 9 -23.38 -4.45 44.21
C ALA A 9 -23.13 -5.70 43.35
N LEU A 10 -24.19 -6.37 42.84
CA LEU A 10 -24.02 -7.53 41.95
C LEU A 10 -23.49 -7.15 40.56
N MET A 11 -23.85 -5.97 40.05
CA MET A 11 -23.37 -5.50 38.74
C MET A 11 -21.90 -5.05 38.76
N ALA A 12 -21.33 -4.75 39.94
CA ALA A 12 -19.93 -4.35 40.08
C ALA A 12 -18.93 -5.53 40.11
N LEU A 13 -19.41 -6.76 40.32
CA LEU A 13 -18.58 -7.97 40.43
C LEU A 13 -18.37 -8.71 39.09
N MET A 14 -19.06 -8.28 38.03
CA MET A 14 -19.01 -8.90 36.70
C MET A 14 -18.50 -7.95 35.61
N ALA A 15 -17.94 -6.80 35.98
CA ALA A 15 -17.10 -6.03 35.07
C ALA A 15 -15.78 -6.83 34.90
N PRO A 16 -15.48 -7.36 33.70
CA PRO A 16 -14.19 -7.98 33.47
C PRO A 16 -13.10 -6.97 33.85
N PRO A 17 -11.99 -7.41 34.50
CA PRO A 17 -10.86 -6.52 34.68
C PRO A 17 -10.54 -5.96 33.30
N ALA A 18 -10.47 -4.63 33.21
CA ALA A 18 -9.93 -3.93 32.07
C ALA A 18 -8.52 -4.48 31.86
N LEU A 19 -8.43 -5.56 31.09
CA LEU A 19 -7.21 -6.21 30.70
C LEU A 19 -6.56 -5.17 29.80
N SER A 20 -5.65 -4.43 30.42
CA SER A 20 -4.49 -3.79 29.82
C SER A 20 -4.66 -3.66 28.32
N THR A 21 -5.12 -2.51 27.84
CA THR A 21 -4.88 -2.17 26.44
C THR A 21 -3.40 -2.44 26.21
N PRO A 22 -3.02 -3.39 25.33
CA PRO A 22 -1.62 -3.55 25.01
C PRO A 22 -1.20 -2.18 24.50
N ILE A 23 -0.27 -1.59 25.25
CA ILE A 23 0.47 -0.40 24.91
C ILE A 23 0.78 -0.52 23.42
N MET A 24 0.35 0.49 22.64
CA MET A 24 0.73 0.76 21.26
C MET A 24 2.18 0.34 20.99
N GLY A 25 2.35 -0.92 20.61
CA GLY A 25 3.63 -1.62 20.58
C GLY A 25 3.80 -2.48 19.32
N TYR A 26 2.85 -2.40 18.39
CA TYR A 26 3.24 -2.43 16.99
C TYR A 26 3.86 -1.08 16.72
N THR A 27 5.13 -1.08 16.34
CA THR A 27 5.84 0.08 15.83
C THR A 27 5.09 0.62 14.62
N TYR A 28 4.05 1.42 14.85
CA TYR A 28 3.72 2.49 13.92
C TYR A 28 4.96 3.35 13.93
N VAL A 29 5.73 3.27 12.84
CA VAL A 29 6.85 4.16 12.58
C VAL A 29 6.32 5.56 12.85
N HIS A 30 6.68 6.14 14.00
CA HIS A 30 6.34 7.51 14.32
C HIS A 30 7.07 8.34 13.28
N ARG A 31 6.34 8.77 12.25
CA ARG A 31 6.81 9.76 11.29
C ARG A 31 7.27 10.94 12.15
N PRO A 32 8.58 11.28 12.17
CA PRO A 32 9.00 12.46 12.89
C PRO A 32 8.18 13.62 12.31
N ARG A 33 7.42 14.32 13.15
CA ARG A 33 6.87 15.63 12.80
C ARG A 33 8.06 16.60 12.80
N TYR A 34 8.96 16.39 11.86
CA TYR A 34 10.03 17.33 11.60
C TYR A 34 9.36 18.54 10.97
N SER A 35 9.31 19.63 11.75
CA SER A 35 8.99 20.95 11.23
C SER A 35 10.14 21.39 10.35
N ASP A 36 10.23 20.82 9.15
CA ASP A 36 11.06 21.34 8.09
C ASP A 36 10.18 22.08 7.12
N SER A 37 10.64 23.24 6.68
CA SER A 37 10.12 23.94 5.51
C SER A 37 10.31 23.14 4.20
N HIS A 38 10.84 21.92 4.27
CA HIS A 38 11.02 21.00 3.16
C HIS A 38 10.13 19.75 3.30
N ASN A 39 9.16 19.63 2.40
CA ASN A 39 8.33 18.42 2.28
C ASN A 39 9.14 17.27 1.69
N TYR A 40 9.75 16.44 2.54
CA TYR A 40 10.45 15.22 2.12
C TYR A 40 9.53 14.29 1.31
N LYS A 41 10.07 13.73 0.24
CA LYS A 41 9.38 12.79 -0.63
C LYS A 41 9.97 11.39 -0.43
N VAL A 42 9.09 10.42 -0.17
CA VAL A 42 9.40 8.99 -0.26
C VAL A 42 8.82 8.49 -1.59
N VAL A 43 9.69 8.05 -2.49
CA VAL A 43 9.32 7.57 -3.83
C VAL A 43 9.51 6.06 -3.88
N CYS A 44 8.44 5.32 -4.09
CA CYS A 44 8.46 3.86 -4.14
C CYS A 44 8.32 3.39 -5.59
N TYR A 45 9.20 2.51 -6.04
CA TYR A 45 9.08 1.86 -7.33
C TYR A 45 8.36 0.53 -7.16
N TYR A 46 7.29 0.33 -7.93
CA TYR A 46 6.58 -0.94 -8.01
C TYR A 46 6.91 -1.59 -9.35
N GLY A 47 7.49 -2.79 -9.31
CA GLY A 47 7.72 -3.59 -10.51
C GLY A 47 6.50 -4.44 -10.83
N SER A 48 5.78 -4.11 -11.90
CA SER A 48 4.51 -4.74 -12.27
C SER A 48 4.61 -6.25 -12.49
N TRP A 49 5.79 -6.75 -12.87
CA TRP A 49 6.05 -8.18 -13.04
C TRP A 49 6.01 -8.99 -11.72
N ALA A 50 6.03 -8.35 -10.55
CA ALA A 50 5.97 -9.02 -9.25
C ALA A 50 4.68 -9.84 -9.07
N VAL A 51 3.61 -9.52 -9.82
CA VAL A 51 2.33 -10.25 -9.86
C VAL A 51 2.49 -11.69 -10.35
N TYR A 52 3.56 -12.00 -11.07
CA TYR A 52 3.85 -13.31 -11.65
C TYR A 52 4.78 -14.17 -10.80
N ARG A 53 5.30 -13.64 -9.69
CA ARG A 53 6.12 -14.44 -8.77
C ARG A 53 5.26 -15.50 -8.08
N PRO A 54 5.80 -16.71 -7.83
CA PRO A 54 5.05 -17.76 -7.15
C PRO A 54 5.02 -17.57 -5.63
N GLY A 55 3.99 -18.13 -4.99
CA GLY A 55 3.89 -18.21 -3.53
C GLY A 55 3.91 -16.85 -2.85
N ALA A 56 4.64 -16.76 -1.73
CA ALA A 56 4.77 -15.53 -0.93
C ALA A 56 5.54 -14.39 -1.64
N GLY A 57 6.16 -14.68 -2.80
CA GLY A 57 6.83 -13.66 -3.61
C GLY A 57 5.86 -12.88 -4.49
N LYS A 58 4.61 -13.33 -4.65
CA LYS A 58 3.57 -12.66 -5.43
C LYS A 58 3.19 -11.35 -4.76
N PHE A 59 3.17 -10.27 -5.53
CA PHE A 59 2.88 -8.94 -5.00
C PHE A 59 2.12 -8.12 -6.05
N ASN A 60 0.89 -7.72 -5.74
CA ASN A 60 0.01 -6.92 -6.57
C ASN A 60 0.00 -5.46 -6.05
N VAL A 61 -0.60 -4.56 -6.81
CA VAL A 61 -0.75 -3.17 -6.37
C VAL A 61 -1.57 -3.06 -5.09
N GLU A 62 -2.52 -3.97 -4.88
CA GLU A 62 -3.35 -4.01 -3.68
C GLU A 62 -2.54 -4.33 -2.42
N ASP A 63 -1.39 -4.97 -2.57
CA ASP A 63 -0.48 -5.35 -1.47
C ASP A 63 0.43 -4.19 -1.03
N ILE A 64 0.40 -3.06 -1.75
CA ILE A 64 1.18 -1.86 -1.40
C ILE A 64 0.52 -1.14 -0.23
N ASP A 65 1.28 -0.89 0.84
CA ASP A 65 0.88 0.05 1.89
C ASP A 65 1.00 1.50 1.37
N PRO A 66 -0.10 2.25 1.23
CA PRO A 66 -0.04 3.60 0.69
C PRO A 66 0.53 4.64 1.67
N PHE A 67 0.65 4.31 2.97
CA PHE A 67 1.07 5.28 3.98
C PHE A 67 2.59 5.37 4.14
N ILE A 68 3.34 4.41 3.60
CA ILE A 68 4.81 4.41 3.63
C ILE A 68 5.43 5.21 2.47
N CYS A 69 4.67 5.47 1.41
CA CYS A 69 5.12 6.19 0.22
C CYS A 69 4.43 7.56 0.12
N THR A 70 5.09 8.53 -0.51
CA THR A 70 4.46 9.80 -0.93
C THR A 70 4.16 9.82 -2.42
N HIS A 71 4.94 9.08 -3.20
CA HIS A 71 4.81 8.93 -4.65
C HIS A 71 5.09 7.48 -4.98
N ILE A 72 4.37 6.96 -5.97
CA ILE A 72 4.60 5.62 -6.49
C ILE A 72 4.92 5.72 -7.97
N VAL A 73 5.97 5.01 -8.36
CA VAL A 73 6.36 4.84 -9.75
C VAL A 73 5.96 3.44 -10.18
N TYR A 74 5.01 3.35 -11.11
CA TYR A 74 4.59 2.09 -11.71
C TYR A 74 5.57 1.74 -12.83
N GLY A 75 6.38 0.71 -12.60
CA GLY A 75 7.40 0.23 -13.50
C GLY A 75 6.90 -1.01 -14.26
N PHE A 76 6.95 -1.08 -15.59
CA PHE A 76 7.45 -0.06 -16.53
C PHE A 76 6.55 0.03 -17.77
N ALA A 77 6.51 1.21 -18.38
CA ALA A 77 6.05 1.33 -19.76
C ALA A 77 7.17 1.04 -20.75
N GLY A 78 6.79 0.69 -21.97
CA GLY A 78 7.64 0.53 -23.12
C GLY A 78 7.59 1.75 -24.03
N LEU A 79 8.60 1.89 -24.88
CA LEU A 79 8.61 2.85 -25.98
C LEU A 79 8.56 2.09 -27.30
N GLY A 80 7.55 2.38 -28.11
CA GLY A 80 7.40 1.82 -29.44
C GLY A 80 8.41 2.36 -30.45
N SER A 81 8.57 1.66 -31.57
CA SER A 81 9.36 2.13 -32.72
C SER A 81 8.82 3.42 -33.35
N ASP A 82 7.54 3.72 -33.12
CA ASP A 82 6.89 4.99 -33.48
C ASP A 82 7.04 6.07 -32.40
N HIS A 83 7.92 5.88 -31.42
CA HIS A 83 8.20 6.81 -30.32
C HIS A 83 7.01 7.10 -29.41
N LYS A 84 6.06 6.17 -29.33
CA LYS A 84 4.90 6.27 -28.43
C LYS A 84 5.07 5.36 -27.22
N ILE A 85 4.71 5.88 -26.05
CA ILE A 85 4.64 5.11 -24.81
C ILE A 85 3.55 4.04 -24.96
N ARG A 86 3.84 2.82 -24.53
CA ARG A 86 2.92 1.68 -24.53
C ARG A 86 3.05 0.88 -23.25
N SER A 87 2.01 0.13 -22.89
CA SER A 87 2.14 -0.90 -21.87
C SER A 87 3.06 -2.02 -22.36
N LEU A 88 3.90 -2.54 -21.45
CA LEU A 88 4.70 -3.75 -21.70
C LEU A 88 3.91 -5.03 -21.43
N ASP A 89 2.84 -4.94 -20.65
CA ASP A 89 1.95 -6.03 -20.28
C ASP A 89 0.50 -5.54 -20.22
N SER A 90 -0.12 -5.44 -21.40
CA SER A 90 -1.49 -4.91 -21.52
C SER A 90 -2.50 -5.72 -20.71
N TRP A 91 -2.24 -7.01 -20.48
CA TRP A 91 -3.13 -7.87 -19.69
C TRP A 91 -3.11 -7.49 -18.21
N ASN A 92 -1.94 -7.14 -17.66
CA ASN A 92 -1.83 -6.75 -16.27
C ASN A 92 -2.14 -5.26 -16.04
N ASP A 93 -1.72 -4.41 -16.97
CA ASP A 93 -1.71 -2.96 -16.78
C ASP A 93 -3.07 -2.31 -17.12
N LEU A 94 -3.74 -2.81 -18.17
CA LEU A 94 -4.95 -2.19 -18.75
C LEU A 94 -6.20 -3.01 -18.44
N GLU A 95 -7.37 -2.38 -18.50
CA GLU A 95 -8.67 -3.02 -18.33
C GLU A 95 -9.22 -3.58 -19.66
N ASP A 96 -8.58 -3.22 -20.79
CA ASP A 96 -8.95 -3.69 -22.12
C ASP A 96 -8.90 -5.23 -22.20
N ASN A 97 -9.84 -5.82 -22.94
CA ASN A 97 -9.91 -7.28 -23.14
C ASN A 97 -9.95 -8.09 -21.83
N TYR A 98 -10.69 -7.62 -20.82
CA TYR A 98 -10.77 -8.26 -19.49
C TYR A 98 -9.44 -8.27 -18.71
N GLY A 99 -8.52 -7.37 -19.06
CA GLY A 99 -7.27 -7.19 -18.34
C GLY A 99 -7.49 -6.73 -16.89
N LYS A 100 -6.44 -6.87 -16.08
CA LYS A 100 -6.49 -6.63 -14.63
C LYS A 100 -6.54 -5.15 -14.25
N GLY A 101 -6.13 -4.24 -15.15
CA GLY A 101 -6.23 -2.80 -14.90
C GLY A 101 -5.38 -2.25 -13.76
N GLN A 102 -4.21 -2.80 -13.46
CA GLN A 102 -3.45 -2.42 -12.25
C GLN A 102 -2.93 -0.97 -12.24
N VAL A 103 -2.87 -0.28 -13.39
CA VAL A 103 -2.40 1.12 -13.44
C VAL A 103 -3.47 2.09 -12.92
N ASN A 104 -4.74 1.88 -13.28
CA ASN A 104 -5.83 2.82 -12.99
C ASN A 104 -6.89 2.27 -12.03
N GLY A 105 -6.96 0.94 -11.85
CA GLY A 105 -8.02 0.27 -11.11
C GLY A 105 -7.76 0.06 -9.62
N SER A 106 -6.54 0.25 -9.14
CA SER A 106 -6.18 -0.10 -7.76
C SER A 106 -6.53 1.00 -6.75
N SER A 107 -7.55 0.76 -5.94
CA SER A 107 -8.02 1.66 -4.87
C SER A 107 -6.98 1.92 -3.79
N SER A 108 -6.04 1.00 -3.57
CA SER A 108 -4.92 1.18 -2.63
C SER A 108 -4.04 2.38 -2.98
N LEU A 109 -4.05 2.86 -4.23
CA LEU A 109 -3.27 4.02 -4.66
C LEU A 109 -4.03 5.36 -4.59
N PHE A 110 -5.25 5.37 -4.06
CA PHE A 110 -6.07 6.57 -3.99
C PHE A 110 -5.38 7.68 -3.16
N GLY A 111 -5.10 8.81 -3.81
CA GLY A 111 -4.40 9.96 -3.20
C GLY A 111 -2.87 9.96 -3.39
N LEU A 112 -2.29 8.93 -4.01
CA LEU A 112 -0.89 8.91 -4.41
C LEU A 112 -0.74 9.34 -5.88
N ARG A 113 0.34 10.07 -6.17
CA ARG A 113 0.68 10.41 -7.55
C ARG A 113 1.39 9.24 -8.19
N LEU A 114 0.71 8.56 -9.11
CA LEU A 114 1.26 7.50 -9.95
C LEU A 114 2.05 8.12 -11.11
N THR A 115 3.30 7.70 -11.29
CA THR A 115 4.11 8.06 -12.45
C THR A 115 4.57 6.79 -13.14
N VAL A 116 4.44 6.71 -14.46
CA VAL A 116 4.96 5.59 -15.23
C VAL A 116 6.30 6.01 -15.84
N THR A 117 7.36 5.26 -15.58
CA THR A 117 8.70 5.56 -16.14
C THR A 117 8.94 4.80 -17.43
N GLU A 118 9.58 5.48 -18.40
CA GLU A 118 10.09 4.91 -19.65
C GLU A 118 11.08 3.75 -19.38
N PRO A 119 11.24 2.80 -20.32
CA PRO A 119 12.04 1.62 -20.05
C PRO A 119 13.51 2.03 -19.90
N MET A 120 14.06 1.87 -18.69
CA MET A 120 15.51 1.78 -18.52
C MET A 120 15.97 0.48 -19.19
N MET A 121 16.25 0.53 -20.49
CA MET A 121 16.71 -0.60 -21.30
C MET A 121 18.09 -1.16 -20.85
N HIS A 122 18.64 -0.70 -19.72
CA HIS A 122 19.94 -1.13 -19.17
C HIS A 122 19.92 -1.59 -17.70
N ALA A 123 18.83 -1.41 -16.93
CA ALA A 123 18.85 -1.74 -15.49
C ALA A 123 18.18 -3.07 -15.13
N ALA A 124 17.18 -3.52 -15.91
CA ALA A 124 16.37 -4.69 -15.55
C ALA A 124 17.01 -6.05 -15.92
N THR A 125 17.96 -6.08 -16.86
CA THR A 125 18.69 -7.32 -17.22
C THR A 125 19.81 -7.70 -16.24
N SER A 126 20.07 -6.87 -15.21
CA SER A 126 21.16 -7.10 -14.24
C SER A 126 20.70 -7.58 -12.86
N ILE A 127 19.40 -7.89 -12.68
CA ILE A 127 18.82 -8.34 -11.38
C ILE A 127 18.33 -9.80 -11.44
N ILE A 128 18.68 -10.53 -12.49
CA ILE A 128 18.58 -12.00 -12.61
C ILE A 128 19.95 -12.55 -12.92
#